data_AF-A0A1F8ZU67-F1
#
_entry.id   AF-A0A1F8ZU67-F1
#
_cell.length_a   1.000
_cell.length_b   1.000
_cell.length_c   1.000
_cell.angle_alpha   90.00
_cell.angle_beta   90.00
_cell.angle_gamma   90.00
#
_symmetry.space_group_name_H-M   'P 1'
#
loop_
_entity.id
_entity.type
_entity.pdbx_description
1 polymer ?
#
loop_
_entity_poly.entity_id
_entity_poly.type
_entity_poly.pdbx_seq_one_letter_code
_entity_poly.pdbx_strand_id
1 'polypeptide(L)'
;MLKKAEETLLETKKQLLREIRERVKEETEGSKDEGRDTYDLASDERDREINFILNDREREKLHAIDDALQRIKDKTYGICECGCENCEGEIQLGRLKILPFTRLCVKCQEEMEKERKLQKKFEDERTYRKLAITDIEEENL
;
A
#
# COMPACT_ATOMS: atom_id res chain seq x y z
N MET A 1 21.80 -14.39 9.88
CA MET A 1 20.64 -14.24 8.98
C MET A 1 19.68 -13.17 9.48
N LEU A 2 19.11 -13.30 10.69
CA LEU A 2 18.20 -12.29 11.27
C LEU A 2 18.83 -10.89 11.33
N LYS A 3 20.10 -10.77 11.74
CA LYS A 3 20.83 -9.48 11.73
C LYS A 3 20.86 -8.81 10.36
N LYS A 4 21.07 -9.57 9.28
CA LYS A 4 21.09 -9.02 7.92
C LYS A 4 19.71 -8.56 7.46
N ALA A 5 18.65 -9.30 7.84
CA ALA A 5 17.28 -8.89 7.56
C ALA A 5 16.91 -7.61 8.34
N GLU A 6 17.29 -7.54 9.61
CA GLU A 6 17.09 -6.37 10.48
C GLU A 6 17.82 -5.13 9.93
N GLU A 7 19.09 -5.25 9.55
CA GLU A 7 19.85 -4.17 8.92
C GLU A 7 19.17 -3.66 7.63
N THR A 8 18.77 -4.57 6.73
CA THR A 8 18.06 -4.19 5.50
C THR A 8 16.74 -3.50 5.79
N LEU A 9 15.96 -3.98 6.77
CA LEU A 9 14.68 -3.37 7.16
C LEU A 9 14.88 -1.97 7.74
N LEU A 10 15.88 -1.78 8.60
CA LEU A 10 16.21 -0.47 9.17
C LEU A 10 16.69 0.52 8.10
N GLU A 11 17.51 0.08 7.17
CA GLU A 11 17.96 0.92 6.07
C GLU A 11 16.78 1.33 5.17
N THR A 12 15.93 0.37 4.82
CA THR A 12 14.71 0.62 4.03
C THR A 12 13.78 1.60 4.75
N LYS A 13 13.59 1.44 6.08
CA LYS A 13 12.80 2.37 6.90
C LYS A 13 13.37 3.79 6.86
N LYS A 14 14.68 3.93 7.03
CA LYS A 14 15.35 5.23 7.00
C LYS A 14 15.22 5.91 5.64
N GLN A 15 15.38 5.15 4.56
CA GLN A 15 15.21 5.65 3.21
C GLN A 15 13.78 6.14 2.98
N LEU A 16 12.78 5.31 3.30
CA LEU A 16 11.36 5.68 3.15
C LEU A 16 11.00 6.95 3.93
N LEU A 17 11.46 7.06 5.18
CA LEU A 17 11.22 8.24 6.02
C LEU A 17 11.94 9.50 5.52
N ARG A 18 12.99 9.35 4.72
CA ARG A 18 13.68 10.46 4.08
C ARG A 18 12.89 10.93 2.86
N GLU A 19 12.49 9.99 1.99
CA GLU A 19 11.70 10.26 0.79
C GLU A 19 10.37 10.93 1.14
N ILE A 20 9.67 10.46 2.19
CA ILE A 20 8.44 11.10 2.69
C ILE A 20 8.71 12.53 3.17
N ARG A 21 9.81 12.75 3.91
CA ARG A 21 10.16 14.09 4.41
C ARG A 21 10.51 15.07 3.30
N GLU A 22 11.22 14.62 2.27
CA GLU A 22 11.57 15.43 1.10
C GLU A 22 10.31 15.84 0.34
N ARG A 23 9.40 14.90 0.07
CA ARG A 23 8.12 15.19 -0.59
C ARG A 23 7.24 16.19 0.16
N VAL A 24 7.09 16.02 1.48
CA VAL A 24 6.31 16.97 2.30
C VAL A 24 6.89 18.38 2.22
N LYS A 25 8.21 18.50 2.16
CA LYS A 25 8.90 19.78 2.02
C LYS A 25 8.64 20.42 0.65
N GLU A 26 8.70 19.63 -0.42
CA GLU A 26 8.41 20.10 -1.79
C GLU A 26 6.96 20.60 -1.91
N GLU A 27 5.98 19.88 -1.35
CA GLU A 27 4.57 20.29 -1.36
C GLU A 27 4.33 21.60 -0.59
N THR A 28 5.04 21.83 0.52
CA THR A 28 4.93 23.08 1.31
C THR A 28 5.61 24.28 0.64
N GLU A 29 6.67 24.06 -0.14
CA GLU A 29 7.40 25.13 -0.83
C GLU A 29 6.81 25.49 -2.21
N GLY A 30 6.08 24.57 -2.86
CA GLY A 30 5.55 24.72 -4.23
C GLY A 30 4.20 25.45 -4.37
N SER A 31 3.51 25.76 -3.26
CA SER A 31 2.17 26.36 -3.30
C SER A 31 2.21 27.88 -3.52
N LYS A 32 2.50 28.33 -4.76
CA LYS A 32 2.26 29.71 -5.20
C LYS A 32 1.07 29.76 -6.13
N ASP A 33 0.03 30.48 -5.72
CA ASP A 33 -1.31 30.49 -6.34
C ASP A 33 -1.50 31.62 -7.37
N GLU A 34 -0.45 32.39 -7.67
CA GLU A 34 -0.58 33.54 -8.55
C GLU A 34 -0.55 33.15 -10.03
N GLY A 35 -1.71 33.23 -10.69
CA GLY A 35 -1.83 33.19 -12.15
C GLY A 35 -2.18 31.84 -12.78
N ARG A 36 -2.73 30.89 -12.01
CA ARG A 36 -3.16 29.58 -12.52
C ARG A 36 -4.48 29.68 -13.29
N ASP A 37 -4.60 28.94 -14.39
CA ASP A 37 -5.86 28.77 -15.09
C ASP A 37 -6.64 27.53 -14.59
N THR A 38 -7.83 27.29 -15.17
CA THR A 38 -8.67 26.14 -14.79
C THR A 38 -8.03 24.78 -15.12
N TYR A 39 -7.16 24.74 -16.14
CA TYR A 39 -6.45 23.52 -16.52
C TYR A 39 -5.31 23.23 -15.54
N ASP A 40 -4.57 24.25 -15.13
CA ASP A 40 -3.53 24.17 -14.09
C ASP A 40 -4.13 23.66 -12.77
N LEU A 41 -5.27 24.21 -12.35
CA LEU A 41 -5.96 23.78 -11.13
C LEU A 41 -6.44 22.32 -11.22
N ALA A 42 -6.95 21.89 -12.38
CA ALA A 42 -7.36 20.51 -12.60
C ALA A 42 -6.17 19.54 -12.61
N SER A 43 -5.01 19.96 -13.15
CA SER A 43 -3.78 19.17 -13.11
C SER A 43 -3.27 18.99 -11.69
N ASP A 44 -3.20 20.09 -10.92
CA ASP A 44 -2.73 20.07 -9.53
C ASP A 44 -3.59 19.19 -8.63
N GLU A 45 -4.92 19.21 -8.81
CA GLU A 45 -5.82 18.36 -8.02
C GLU A 45 -5.60 16.87 -8.32
N ARG A 46 -5.36 16.51 -9.59
CA ARG A 46 -5.02 15.14 -9.98
C ARG A 46 -3.68 14.69 -9.38
N ASP A 47 -2.69 15.58 -9.37
CA ASP A 47 -1.38 15.28 -8.79
C ASP A 47 -1.47 15.09 -7.27
N ARG A 48 -2.30 15.89 -6.59
CA ARG A 48 -2.62 15.70 -5.15
C ARG A 48 -3.28 14.36 -4.88
N GLU A 49 -4.25 13.95 -5.70
CA GLU A 49 -4.91 12.64 -5.55
C GLU A 49 -3.90 11.49 -5.72
N ILE A 50 -3.02 11.59 -6.72
CA ILE A 50 -1.96 10.59 -6.93
C ILE A 50 -1.02 10.55 -5.72
N ASN A 51 -0.58 11.71 -5.22
CA ASN A 51 0.29 11.79 -4.04
C ASN A 51 -0.36 11.18 -2.80
N PHE A 52 -1.66 11.38 -2.60
CA PHE A 52 -2.41 10.77 -1.51
C PHE A 52 -2.35 9.23 -1.57
N ILE A 53 -2.61 8.65 -2.75
CA ILE A 53 -2.55 7.19 -2.96
C ILE A 53 -1.13 6.65 -2.72
N LEU A 54 -0.11 7.37 -3.17
CA LEU A 54 1.29 7.00 -2.96
C LEU A 54 1.66 7.03 -1.47
N ASN A 55 1.25 8.07 -0.75
CA ASN A 55 1.47 8.22 0.69
C ASN A 55 0.84 7.09 1.49
N ASP A 56 -0.39 6.69 1.15
CA ASP A 56 -1.05 5.56 1.81
C ASP A 56 -0.28 4.25 1.62
N ARG A 57 0.20 3.97 0.40
CA ARG A 57 1.03 2.76 0.13
C ARG A 57 2.34 2.78 0.90
N GLU A 58 2.98 3.93 1.01
CA GLU A 58 4.22 4.09 1.77
C GLU A 58 4.00 3.90 3.26
N ARG A 59 2.89 4.43 3.79
CA ARG A 59 2.48 4.21 5.17
C ARG A 59 2.24 2.73 5.46
N GLU A 60 1.52 2.01 4.59
CA GLU A 60 1.34 0.56 4.71
C GLU A 60 2.67 -0.19 4.70
N LYS A 61 3.59 0.19 3.81
CA LYS A 61 4.93 -0.39 3.74
C LYS A 61 5.74 -0.12 5.01
N LEU A 62 5.65 1.09 5.58
CA LEU A 62 6.31 1.44 6.84
C LEU A 62 5.80 0.58 7.99
N HIS A 63 4.47 0.41 8.08
CA HIS A 63 3.86 -0.48 9.07
C HIS A 63 4.34 -1.92 8.90
N ALA A 64 4.39 -2.45 7.67
CA ALA A 64 4.88 -3.80 7.42
C ALA A 64 6.36 -3.99 7.82
N ILE A 65 7.20 -2.96 7.65
CA ILE A 65 8.59 -2.98 8.11
C ILE A 65 8.67 -2.99 9.63
N ASP A 66 7.86 -2.17 10.31
CA ASP A 66 7.82 -2.12 11.77
C ASP A 66 7.33 -3.43 12.38
N ASP A 67 6.30 -4.04 11.79
CA ASP A 67 5.82 -5.37 12.15
C ASP A 67 6.92 -6.42 11.96
N ALA A 68 7.65 -6.37 10.85
CA ALA A 68 8.75 -7.31 10.58
C ALA A 68 9.89 -7.17 11.61
N LEU A 69 10.26 -5.94 11.97
CA LEU A 69 11.25 -5.68 13.02
C LEU A 69 10.77 -6.20 14.38
N GLN A 70 9.49 -6.05 14.70
CA GLN A 70 8.91 -6.57 15.93
C GLN A 70 8.96 -8.10 15.97
N ARG A 71 8.63 -8.78 14.86
CA ARG A 71 8.74 -10.25 14.76
C ARG A 71 10.16 -10.78 14.88
N ILE A 72 11.16 -10.01 14.45
CA ILE A 72 12.56 -10.37 14.68
C ILE A 72 12.86 -10.37 16.20
N LYS A 73 12.36 -9.36 16.94
CA LYS A 73 12.51 -9.30 18.41
C LYS A 73 11.78 -10.44 19.11
N ASP A 74 10.57 -10.75 18.65
CA ASP A 74 9.71 -11.79 19.23
C ASP A 74 10.10 -13.21 18.79
N LYS A 75 11.14 -13.34 17.94
CA LYS A 75 11.64 -14.61 17.36
C LYS A 75 10.61 -15.38 16.52
N THR A 76 9.58 -14.70 16.01
CA THR A 76 8.56 -15.25 15.11
C THR A 76 8.82 -14.92 13.64
N TYR A 77 9.93 -14.25 13.34
CA TYR A 77 10.31 -13.89 11.97
C TYR A 77 10.48 -15.10 11.06
N GLY A 78 9.83 -15.05 9.89
CA GLY A 78 9.84 -16.14 8.91
C GLY A 78 8.73 -17.17 9.10
N ILE A 79 7.83 -16.98 10.06
CA ILE A 79 6.61 -17.76 10.22
C ILE A 79 5.47 -17.01 9.52
N CYS A 80 4.64 -17.74 8.78
CA CYS A 80 3.45 -17.18 8.13
C CYS A 80 2.37 -16.89 9.18
N GLU A 81 1.79 -15.69 9.14
CA GLU A 81 0.74 -15.27 10.08
C GLU A 81 -0.67 -15.77 9.72
N CYS A 82 -0.84 -16.41 8.56
CA CYS A 82 -2.14 -16.95 8.16
C CYS A 82 -2.55 -18.13 9.04
N GLY A 83 -3.76 -18.08 9.60
CA GLY A 83 -4.39 -19.21 10.29
C GLY A 83 -5.15 -20.17 9.35
N CYS A 84 -4.84 -20.18 8.06
CA CYS A 84 -5.55 -20.96 7.05
C CYS A 84 -5.04 -22.41 6.94
N GLU A 85 -5.92 -23.35 6.62
CA GLU A 85 -5.61 -24.79 6.54
C GLU A 85 -4.56 -25.14 5.47
N ASN A 86 -4.50 -24.37 4.38
CA ASN A 86 -3.56 -24.57 3.28
C ASN A 86 -2.22 -23.81 3.45
N CYS A 87 -1.96 -23.27 4.64
CA CYS A 87 -0.74 -22.54 4.94
C CYS A 87 0.49 -23.46 4.97
N GLU A 88 1.63 -22.95 4.50
CA GLU A 88 2.91 -23.68 4.59
C GLU A 88 3.57 -23.56 5.98
N GLY A 89 3.02 -22.74 6.88
CA GLY A 89 3.54 -22.48 8.22
C GLY A 89 4.80 -21.61 8.24
N GLU A 90 5.78 -21.91 7.39
CA GLU A 90 7.03 -21.19 7.25
C GLU A 90 7.11 -20.41 5.94
N ILE A 91 7.81 -19.28 5.97
CA ILE A 91 8.06 -18.43 4.80
C ILE A 91 9.41 -18.82 4.20
N GLN A 92 9.40 -19.21 2.93
CA GLN A 92 10.61 -19.59 2.21
C GLN A 92 11.71 -18.52 2.32
N LEU A 93 12.93 -18.96 2.64
CA LEU A 93 14.09 -18.07 2.81
C LEU A 93 14.38 -17.21 1.57
N GLY A 94 14.16 -17.75 0.37
CA GLY A 94 14.30 -17.00 -0.88
C GLY A 94 13.37 -15.78 -0.93
N ARG A 95 12.15 -15.93 -0.43
CA ARG A 95 11.17 -14.84 -0.34
C ARG A 95 11.59 -13.78 0.68
N LEU A 96 12.05 -14.19 1.87
CA LEU A 96 12.51 -13.26 2.91
C LEU A 96 13.79 -12.49 2.52
N LYS A 97 14.62 -13.03 1.62
CA LYS A 97 15.79 -12.32 1.09
C LYS A 97 15.40 -11.19 0.13
N ILE A 98 14.31 -11.37 -0.62
CA ILE A 98 13.84 -10.39 -1.61
C ILE A 98 12.85 -9.40 -0.96
N LEU A 99 11.94 -9.92 -0.13
CA LEU A 99 10.88 -9.20 0.57
C LEU A 99 10.97 -9.47 2.07
N PRO A 100 11.88 -8.79 2.80
CA PRO A 100 12.11 -9.05 4.22
C PRO A 100 10.94 -8.63 5.14
N PHE A 101 10.01 -7.81 4.65
CA PHE A 101 8.84 -7.38 5.41
C PHE A 101 7.59 -8.25 5.15
N THR A 102 7.69 -9.30 4.34
CA THR A 102 6.55 -10.17 4.02
C THR A 102 6.03 -10.89 5.28
N ARG A 103 4.71 -11.02 5.39
CA ARG A 103 4.05 -11.69 6.53
C ARG A 103 3.37 -13.02 6.18
N LEU A 104 3.24 -13.29 4.88
CA LEU A 104 2.52 -14.45 4.35
C LEU A 104 3.45 -15.32 3.51
N CYS A 105 3.22 -16.63 3.53
CA CYS A 105 3.80 -17.54 2.54
C CYS A 105 3.17 -17.31 1.16
N VAL A 106 3.72 -17.95 0.13
CA VAL A 106 3.30 -17.75 -1.26
C VAL A 106 1.82 -18.10 -1.45
N LYS A 107 1.39 -19.28 -1.00
CA LYS A 107 0.00 -19.74 -1.12
C LYS A 107 -1.00 -18.80 -0.44
N CYS A 108 -0.69 -18.36 0.77
CA CYS A 108 -1.57 -17.45 1.52
C CYS A 108 -1.65 -16.08 0.85
N GLN A 109 -0.53 -15.59 0.30
CA GLN A 109 -0.52 -14.34 -0.45
C GLN A 109 -1.37 -14.46 -1.72
N GLU A 110 -1.23 -15.56 -2.48
CA GLU A 110 -2.01 -15.79 -3.70
C GLU A 110 -3.51 -15.82 -3.42
N GLU A 111 -3.94 -16.48 -2.34
CA GLU A 111 -5.35 -16.58 -2.00
C GLU A 111 -5.92 -15.22 -1.57
N MET A 112 -5.20 -14.49 -0.72
CA MET A 112 -5.60 -13.14 -0.30
C MET A 112 -5.70 -12.18 -1.51
N GLU A 113 -4.83 -12.33 -2.50
CA GLU A 113 -4.90 -11.54 -3.74
C GLU A 113 -6.08 -11.93 -4.64
N LYS A 114 -6.45 -13.22 -4.70
CA LYS A 114 -7.67 -13.66 -5.41
C LYS A 114 -8.93 -13.10 -4.75
N GLU A 115 -9.03 -13.22 -3.43
CA GLU A 115 -10.17 -12.70 -2.66
C GLU A 115 -10.30 -11.19 -2.85
N ARG A 116 -9.20 -10.44 -2.73
CA ARG A 116 -9.18 -9.00 -2.98
C ARG A 116 -9.62 -8.65 -4.41
N LYS A 117 -9.18 -9.42 -5.42
CA LYS A 117 -9.61 -9.22 -6.82
C LYS A 117 -11.11 -9.45 -7.00
N LEU A 118 -11.66 -10.47 -6.34
CA LEU A 118 -13.10 -10.73 -6.39
C LEU A 118 -13.88 -9.61 -5.71
N GLN A 119 -13.47 -9.19 -4.51
CA GLN A 119 -14.09 -8.07 -3.79
C GLN A 119 -14.10 -6.80 -4.64
N LYS A 120 -12.96 -6.45 -5.24
CA LYS A 120 -12.86 -5.29 -6.13
C LYS A 120 -13.84 -5.38 -7.30
N LYS A 121 -13.96 -6.54 -7.97
CA LYS A 121 -14.94 -6.72 -9.05
C LYS A 121 -16.38 -6.49 -8.60
N PHE A 122 -16.74 -6.98 -7.42
CA PHE A 122 -18.08 -6.76 -6.86
C PHE A 122 -18.33 -5.29 -6.50
N GLU A 123 -17.33 -4.59 -5.95
CA GLU A 123 -17.39 -3.16 -5.67
C GLU A 123 -17.54 -2.33 -6.94
N ASP A 124 -16.75 -2.65 -7.96
CA ASP A 124 -16.81 -2.02 -9.27
C ASP A 124 -18.22 -2.21 -9.87
N GLU A 125 -18.73 -3.46 -9.93
CA GLU A 125 -20.08 -3.76 -10.43
C GLU A 125 -21.18 -3.01 -9.66
N ARG A 126 -21.07 -2.91 -8.33
CA ARG A 126 -22.02 -2.16 -7.51
C ARG A 126 -21.99 -0.67 -7.83
N THR A 127 -20.79 -0.12 -8.03
CA THR A 127 -20.58 1.29 -8.37
C THR A 127 -21.20 1.61 -9.73
N TYR A 128 -20.95 0.77 -10.75
CA TYR A 128 -21.56 0.92 -12.07
C TYR A 128 -23.10 0.86 -12.02
N ARG A 129 -23.67 -0.07 -11.25
CA ARG A 129 -25.13 -0.14 -11.06
C ARG A 129 -25.69 1.11 -10.40
N LYS A 130 -24.98 1.68 -9.42
CA LYS A 130 -25.42 2.91 -8.74
C LYS A 130 -25.39 4.12 -9.68
N LEU A 131 -24.32 4.26 -10.47
CA LEU A 131 -24.21 5.30 -11.50
C LEU A 131 -25.34 5.21 -12.54
N ALA A 132 -25.62 4.00 -13.03
CA ALA A 132 -26.71 3.79 -13.98
C ALA A 132 -28.09 4.18 -13.41
N ILE A 133 -28.32 4.03 -12.10
CA ILE A 133 -29.57 4.45 -11.45
C ILE A 133 -29.64 5.98 -11.36
N THR A 134 -28.55 6.65 -10.99
CA THR A 134 -28.51 8.11 -10.93
C THR A 134 -28.73 8.75 -12.30
N ASP A 135 -28.16 8.18 -13.36
CA ASP A 135 -28.35 8.67 -14.72
C ASP A 135 -29.83 8.55 -15.16
N ILE A 136 -30.50 7.44 -14.79
CA ILE A 136 -31.93 7.23 -15.06
C ILE A 136 -32.80 8.20 -14.25
N GLU A 137 -32.45 8.50 -12.99
CA GLU A 137 -33.19 9.45 -12.15
C GLU A 137 -33.07 10.89 -12.68
N GLU A 138 -31.91 11.28 -13.20
CA GLU A 138 -31.70 12.60 -13.83
C GLU A 138 -32.44 12.76 -15.16
N GLU A 139 -32.56 11.71 -15.97
CA GLU A 139 -33.30 11.76 -17.24
C GLU A 139 -34.84 11.80 -17.08
N ASN A 140 -35.36 11.41 -15.91
CA ASN A 140 -36.80 11.39 -15.61
C ASN A 140 -37.30 12.65 -14.88
N LEU A 141 -36.46 13.68 -14.71
CA LEU A 141 -36.77 14.97 -14.10
C LEU A 141 -36.88 16.09 -15.16
#